data_AF-A0A9P6QIT2-F1
#
_entry.id   AF-A0A9P6QIT2-F1
#
_cell.length_a   1.000
_cell.length_b   1.000
_cell.length_c   1.000
_cell.angle_alpha   90.00
_cell.angle_beta   90.00
_cell.angle_gamma   90.00
#
_symmetry.space_group_name_H-M   'P 1'
#
loop_
_entity.id
_entity.type
_entity.pdbx_description
1 polymer ?
#
loop_
_entity_poly.entity_id
_entity_poly.type
_entity_poly.pdbx_seq_one_letter_code
_entity_poly.pdbx_strand_id
1 'polypeptide(L)'
;MSMLYPTARGGPNTKEFDGEVHAFIAYDKKRTLNCNGYGPGPVTKLKAGDVVKVRFWNPSLPRAYWNKLPPKNKFPQARHGGGTCQFSLSYDGGKTYHLIGEYSKSCPDMYYEWPVKIPENVPSCKNNCLFVWSWTAVTVPQFYQNCADVEIEGLDKGGSLPKESISIVDAPGYKKDVVVPGDGFGEHTGKGPISSEVSQNLRGKWE
;
A
#
# COMPACT_ATOMS: atom_id res chain seq x y z
N MET A 1 -3.95 4.25 8.27
CA MET A 1 -4.67 3.33 7.34
C MET A 1 -3.87 2.04 7.19
N SER A 2 -4.48 0.94 6.76
CA SER A 2 -3.76 -0.30 6.42
C SER A 2 -4.30 -0.93 5.13
N MET A 3 -3.47 -1.72 4.45
CA MET A 3 -3.86 -2.51 3.28
C MET A 3 -4.74 -3.69 3.70
N LEU A 4 -5.90 -3.81 3.06
CA LEU A 4 -6.86 -4.88 3.23
C LEU A 4 -6.73 -5.95 2.14
N TYR A 5 -6.43 -5.52 0.91
CA TYR A 5 -6.11 -6.40 -0.20
C TYR A 5 -4.95 -5.82 -1.02
N PRO A 6 -3.93 -6.62 -1.39
CA PRO A 6 -3.67 -7.99 -0.92
C PRO A 6 -3.59 -8.07 0.62
N THR A 7 -3.87 -9.23 1.20
CA THR A 7 -3.98 -9.36 2.66
C THR A 7 -2.65 -9.06 3.32
N ALA A 8 -2.56 -7.93 4.02
CA ALA A 8 -1.33 -7.52 4.69
C ALA A 8 -1.03 -8.37 5.93
N ARG A 9 0.26 -8.57 6.22
CA ARG A 9 0.75 -9.12 7.49
C ARG A 9 0.19 -8.32 8.66
N GLY A 10 -0.29 -9.01 9.71
CA GLY A 10 -0.97 -8.39 10.86
C GLY A 10 -2.29 -7.69 10.52
N GLY A 11 -2.71 -7.72 9.25
CA GLY A 11 -3.88 -7.04 8.74
C GLY A 11 -5.18 -7.80 9.00
N PRO A 12 -6.33 -7.19 8.66
CA PRO A 12 -7.61 -7.88 8.69
C PRO A 12 -7.55 -9.19 7.89
N ASN A 13 -8.32 -10.20 8.30
CA ASN A 13 -8.32 -11.57 7.72
C ASN A 13 -7.04 -12.39 7.95
N THR A 14 -6.13 -11.96 8.83
CA THR A 14 -4.98 -12.78 9.29
C THR A 14 -5.26 -13.42 10.66
N LYS A 15 -4.47 -14.44 11.04
CA LYS A 15 -4.54 -15.03 12.39
C LYS A 15 -3.90 -14.10 13.42
N GLU A 16 -2.87 -13.37 13.03
CA GLU A 16 -2.12 -12.40 13.81
C GLU A 16 -2.70 -10.98 13.72
N PHE A 17 -4.00 -10.84 13.43
CA PHE A 17 -4.61 -9.51 13.27
C PHE A 17 -4.36 -8.65 14.50
N ASP A 18 -3.73 -7.49 14.26
CA ASP A 18 -3.43 -6.49 15.25
C ASP A 18 -4.09 -5.17 14.83
N GLY A 19 -4.90 -4.62 15.73
CA GLY A 19 -5.60 -3.35 15.49
C GLY A 19 -4.66 -2.20 15.20
N GLU A 20 -3.39 -2.27 15.62
CA GLU A 20 -2.36 -1.26 15.37
C GLU A 20 -1.62 -1.41 14.03
N VAL A 21 -1.98 -2.37 13.17
CA VAL A 21 -1.35 -2.56 11.84
C VAL A 21 -1.44 -1.32 10.95
N HIS A 22 -2.37 -0.42 11.25
CA HIS A 22 -2.56 0.87 10.59
C HIS A 22 -1.63 1.99 11.07
N ALA A 23 -0.76 1.72 12.05
CA ALA A 23 0.16 2.69 12.62
C ALA A 23 1.35 2.98 11.68
N PHE A 24 1.91 4.17 11.84
CA PHE A 24 3.06 4.66 11.08
C PHE A 24 4.37 4.01 11.57
N ILE A 25 5.41 4.05 10.75
CA ILE A 25 6.74 3.55 11.07
C ILE A 25 7.33 4.31 12.27
N ALA A 26 8.06 3.61 13.13
CA ALA A 26 8.60 4.06 14.41
C ALA A 26 7.56 4.36 15.49
N TYR A 27 6.25 4.19 15.22
CA TYR A 27 5.28 4.02 16.30
C TYR A 27 5.73 2.86 17.20
N ASP A 28 5.61 3.05 18.52
CA ASP A 28 5.94 2.12 19.61
C ASP A 28 7.31 1.40 19.55
N LYS A 29 8.23 1.86 18.68
CA LYS A 29 9.51 1.22 18.33
C LYS A 29 9.40 -0.19 17.71
N LYS A 30 8.21 -0.76 17.53
CA LYS A 30 8.03 -2.07 16.88
C LYS A 30 7.66 -1.94 15.42
N ARG A 31 7.04 -0.83 15.01
CA ARG A 31 6.69 -0.58 13.60
C ARG A 31 7.95 -0.19 12.83
N THR A 32 8.41 -1.08 11.95
CA THR A 32 9.63 -0.88 11.16
C THR A 32 9.33 -0.98 9.67
N LEU A 33 10.26 -0.49 8.85
CA LEU A 33 10.24 -0.68 7.39
C LEU A 33 10.32 -2.17 6.99
N ASN A 34 10.52 -3.10 7.91
CA ASN A 34 10.33 -4.51 7.62
C ASN A 34 8.88 -4.89 7.98
N CYS A 35 7.94 -4.50 7.11
CA CYS A 35 6.54 -4.93 7.18
C CYS A 35 5.84 -4.63 8.50
N ASN A 36 6.05 -3.43 9.06
CA ASN A 36 5.51 -3.02 10.37
C ASN A 36 5.91 -3.94 11.55
N GLY A 37 6.95 -4.75 11.36
CA GLY A 37 7.41 -5.72 12.36
C GLY A 37 6.57 -7.00 12.44
N TYR A 38 5.61 -7.20 11.55
CA TYR A 38 4.77 -8.40 11.55
C TYR A 38 5.42 -9.58 10.80
N GLY A 39 5.20 -10.77 11.34
CA GLY A 39 5.58 -12.03 10.70
C GLY A 39 4.76 -12.34 9.43
N PRO A 40 5.12 -13.40 8.69
CA PRO A 40 4.44 -13.81 7.46
C PRO A 40 2.93 -14.02 7.65
N GLY A 41 2.15 -13.57 6.67
CA GLY A 41 0.70 -13.70 6.63
C GLY A 41 0.23 -14.68 5.54
N PRO A 42 -1.08 -14.68 5.22
CA PRO A 42 -1.62 -15.44 4.12
C PRO A 42 -1.00 -15.04 2.77
N VAL A 43 -0.64 -16.04 1.96
CA VAL A 43 -0.05 -15.82 0.64
C VAL A 43 -1.14 -15.50 -0.39
N THR A 44 -0.98 -14.37 -1.09
CA THR A 44 -1.80 -14.03 -2.26
C THR A 44 -1.10 -14.52 -3.54
N LYS A 45 -1.78 -15.35 -4.33
CA LYS A 45 -1.26 -15.84 -5.60
C LYS A 45 -1.57 -14.86 -6.72
N LEU A 46 -0.55 -14.46 -7.45
CA LEU A 46 -0.60 -13.49 -8.55
C LEU A 46 0.17 -14.04 -9.75
N LYS A 47 -0.04 -13.42 -10.91
CA LYS A 47 0.71 -13.62 -12.14
C LYS A 47 1.31 -12.31 -12.64
N ALA A 48 2.40 -12.39 -13.39
CA ALA A 48 2.83 -11.26 -14.22
C ALA A 48 1.67 -10.80 -15.10
N GLY A 49 1.50 -9.48 -15.22
CA GLY A 49 0.37 -8.86 -15.92
C GLY A 49 -0.91 -8.71 -15.10
N ASP A 50 -1.04 -9.35 -13.92
CA ASP A 50 -2.24 -9.22 -13.09
C ASP A 50 -2.45 -7.77 -12.63
N VAL A 51 -3.71 -7.35 -12.61
CA VAL A 51 -4.12 -6.07 -12.02
C VAL A 51 -4.59 -6.30 -10.59
N VAL A 52 -3.75 -5.91 -9.64
CA VAL A 52 -4.06 -5.94 -8.21
C VAL A 52 -4.94 -4.75 -7.87
N LYS A 53 -6.22 -5.01 -7.54
CA LYS A 53 -7.17 -4.00 -7.06
C LYS A 53 -6.93 -3.73 -5.57
N VAL A 54 -5.94 -2.90 -5.26
CA VAL A 54 -5.55 -2.63 -3.87
C VAL A 54 -6.72 -1.99 -3.12
N ARG A 55 -6.98 -2.46 -1.90
CA ARG A 55 -8.05 -1.97 -1.02
C ARG A 55 -7.50 -1.69 0.37
N PHE A 56 -8.12 -0.77 1.08
CA PHE A 56 -7.67 -0.30 2.39
C PHE A 56 -8.70 -0.55 3.50
N TRP A 57 -8.19 -0.59 4.73
CA TRP A 57 -8.93 -0.75 5.98
C TRP A 57 -8.48 0.31 7.01
N ASN A 58 -9.37 0.63 7.93
CA ASN A 58 -9.04 1.31 9.18
C ASN A 58 -9.89 0.77 10.34
N PRO A 59 -9.57 1.12 11.60
CA PRO A 59 -10.31 0.65 12.77
C PRO A 59 -11.80 1.01 12.78
N SER A 60 -12.21 2.07 12.07
CA SER A 60 -13.62 2.47 11.97
C SER A 60 -14.45 1.58 11.05
N LEU A 61 -13.82 0.76 10.20
CA LEU A 61 -14.50 -0.13 9.26
C LEU A 61 -14.94 -1.44 9.95
N PRO A 62 -16.26 -1.69 10.10
CA PRO A 62 -16.73 -2.89 10.80
C PRO A 62 -16.37 -4.18 10.08
N ARG A 63 -16.18 -5.27 10.84
CA ARG A 63 -15.79 -6.59 10.32
C ARG A 63 -16.69 -7.12 9.19
N ALA A 64 -17.98 -6.80 9.23
CA ALA A 64 -18.94 -7.16 8.19
C ALA A 64 -18.59 -6.61 6.79
N TYR A 65 -17.75 -5.56 6.71
CA TYR A 65 -17.35 -4.89 5.47
C TYR A 65 -15.95 -5.29 4.97
N TRP A 66 -15.18 -6.10 5.71
CA TRP A 66 -13.80 -6.44 5.35
C TRP A 66 -13.68 -7.20 4.01
N ASN A 67 -14.76 -7.87 3.58
CA ASN A 67 -14.85 -8.51 2.27
C ASN A 67 -15.90 -7.86 1.36
N LYS A 68 -16.44 -6.71 1.75
CA LYS A 68 -17.56 -6.01 1.08
C LYS A 68 -17.28 -4.52 0.98
N LEU A 69 -16.26 -4.17 0.21
CA LEU A 69 -15.93 -2.78 -0.14
C LEU A 69 -16.40 -2.44 -1.57
N PRO A 70 -16.75 -1.17 -1.83
CA PRO A 70 -16.78 -0.05 -0.89
C PRO A 70 -17.94 -0.17 0.12
N PRO A 71 -17.81 0.39 1.34
CA PRO A 71 -18.88 0.34 2.32
C PRO A 71 -20.04 1.25 1.87
N LYS A 72 -21.28 0.77 2.01
CA LYS A 72 -22.48 1.56 1.67
C LYS A 72 -22.68 2.75 2.63
N ASN A 73 -22.27 2.56 3.88
CA ASN A 73 -22.40 3.56 4.94
C ASN A 73 -21.12 4.40 5.02
N LYS A 74 -21.26 5.65 5.49
CA LYS A 74 -20.12 6.52 5.75
C LYS A 74 -19.50 6.21 7.11
N PHE A 75 -18.28 5.73 7.08
CA PHE A 75 -17.35 5.59 8.19
C PHE A 75 -16.23 6.64 8.12
N PRO A 76 -15.78 7.19 9.27
CA PRO A 76 -14.59 8.02 9.33
C PRO A 76 -13.36 7.31 8.77
N GLN A 77 -12.49 8.07 8.11
CA GLN A 77 -11.20 7.60 7.64
C GLN A 77 -10.09 8.26 8.45
N ALA A 78 -8.91 7.66 8.47
CA ALA A 78 -7.70 8.28 9.00
C ALA A 78 -6.70 8.41 7.84
N ARG A 79 -7.17 9.04 6.76
CA ARG A 79 -6.43 9.18 5.50
C ARG A 79 -5.59 10.44 5.46
N HIS A 80 -5.65 11.31 6.47
CA HIS A 80 -4.72 12.42 6.68
C HIS A 80 -4.53 13.31 5.45
N GLY A 81 -5.65 13.69 4.82
CA GLY A 81 -5.67 14.49 3.59
C GLY A 81 -5.19 13.74 2.34
N GLY A 82 -5.05 12.42 2.43
CA GLY A 82 -4.43 11.57 1.42
C GLY A 82 -2.91 11.66 1.46
N GLY A 83 -2.31 11.78 0.28
CA GLY A 83 -0.88 11.79 0.06
C GLY A 83 -0.43 10.86 -1.03
N THR A 84 0.83 10.47 -0.93
CA THR A 84 1.49 9.67 -1.96
C THR A 84 1.55 8.23 -1.48
N CYS A 85 0.85 7.35 -2.20
CA CYS A 85 1.03 5.92 -2.06
C CYS A 85 1.98 5.42 -3.14
N GLN A 86 2.92 4.59 -2.75
CA GLN A 86 3.78 3.84 -3.64
C GLN A 86 3.56 2.35 -3.41
N PHE A 87 3.55 1.59 -4.50
CA PHE A 87 3.36 0.14 -4.50
C PHE A 87 4.59 -0.48 -5.11
N SER A 88 5.19 -1.44 -4.42
CA SER A 88 6.42 -2.07 -4.84
C SER A 88 6.40 -3.57 -4.64
N LEU A 89 7.27 -4.25 -5.39
CA LEU A 89 7.62 -5.65 -5.16
C LEU A 89 8.93 -5.71 -4.39
N SER A 90 9.04 -6.69 -3.51
CA SER A 90 10.30 -7.04 -2.85
C SER A 90 10.50 -8.53 -3.03
N TYR A 91 11.62 -8.94 -3.62
CA TYR A 91 11.94 -10.36 -3.87
C TYR A 91 12.96 -10.93 -2.86
N ASP A 92 13.28 -10.16 -1.81
CA ASP A 92 14.28 -10.50 -0.80
C ASP A 92 13.77 -10.33 0.65
N GLY A 93 12.45 -10.37 0.83
CA GLY A 93 11.81 -10.30 2.14
C GLY A 93 11.85 -8.91 2.80
N GLY A 94 11.87 -7.84 2.02
CA GLY A 94 11.73 -6.45 2.48
C GLY A 94 13.05 -5.71 2.63
N LYS A 95 14.12 -6.19 1.98
CA LYS A 95 15.43 -5.51 2.00
C LYS A 95 15.55 -4.51 0.86
N THR A 96 15.01 -4.85 -0.31
CA THR A 96 14.93 -3.95 -1.47
C THR A 96 13.50 -3.84 -1.97
N TYR A 97 13.19 -2.72 -2.63
CA TYR A 97 11.86 -2.41 -3.13
C TYR A 97 11.95 -1.99 -4.59
N HIS A 98 11.05 -2.51 -5.40
CA HIS A 98 10.97 -2.27 -6.84
C HIS A 98 9.60 -1.66 -7.14
N LEU A 99 9.57 -0.36 -7.39
CA LEU A 99 8.36 0.42 -7.60
C LEU A 99 7.60 -0.08 -8.83
N ILE A 100 6.30 -0.35 -8.67
CA ILE A 100 5.41 -0.81 -9.74
C ILE A 100 4.15 0.05 -9.88
N GLY A 101 3.90 0.95 -8.93
CA GLY A 101 2.80 1.90 -9.05
C GLY A 101 2.89 3.05 -8.05
N GLU A 102 2.29 4.17 -8.41
CA GLU A 102 2.22 5.36 -7.58
C GLU A 102 0.88 6.08 -7.77
N TYR A 103 0.29 6.56 -6.67
CA TYR A 103 -0.85 7.46 -6.68
C TYR A 103 -0.55 8.65 -5.78
N SER A 104 -0.75 9.86 -6.30
CA SER A 104 -0.45 11.10 -5.57
C SER A 104 -1.71 11.76 -5.03
N LYS A 105 -1.51 12.59 -3.99
CA LYS A 105 -2.49 13.46 -3.31
C LYS A 105 -3.67 12.78 -2.62
N SER A 106 -4.32 11.81 -3.26
CA SER A 106 -5.61 11.26 -2.84
C SER A 106 -5.51 9.86 -2.23
N CYS A 107 -4.34 9.22 -2.27
CA CYS A 107 -4.18 7.89 -1.71
C CYS A 107 -3.67 7.97 -0.26
N PRO A 108 -4.14 7.08 0.65
CA PRO A 108 -5.17 6.06 0.50
C PRO A 108 -6.61 6.57 0.73
N ASP A 109 -7.59 5.78 0.30
CA ASP A 109 -9.01 5.96 0.61
C ASP A 109 -9.71 4.59 0.56
N MET A 110 -10.44 4.19 1.62
CA MET A 110 -11.06 2.86 1.70
C MET A 110 -12.31 2.68 0.83
N TYR A 111 -12.85 3.77 0.28
CA TYR A 111 -14.03 3.74 -0.58
C TYR A 111 -13.69 3.47 -2.05
N TYR A 112 -12.41 3.35 -2.39
CA TYR A 112 -11.94 3.14 -3.75
C TYR A 112 -11.01 1.93 -3.84
N GLU A 113 -11.00 1.32 -5.02
CA GLU A 113 -9.95 0.39 -5.43
C GLU A 113 -8.82 1.18 -6.10
N TRP A 114 -7.60 0.75 -5.85
CA TRP A 114 -6.38 1.37 -6.35
C TRP A 114 -5.64 0.34 -7.22
N PRO A 115 -5.98 0.24 -8.51
CA PRO A 115 -5.44 -0.80 -9.37
C PRO A 115 -3.94 -0.57 -9.63
N VAL A 116 -3.15 -1.63 -9.47
CA VAL A 116 -1.70 -1.64 -9.75
C VAL A 116 -1.41 -2.90 -10.55
N LYS A 117 -0.74 -2.76 -11.69
CA LYS A 117 -0.38 -3.90 -12.53
C LYS A 117 0.95 -4.51 -12.04
N ILE A 118 1.01 -5.83 -11.95
CA ILE A 118 2.26 -6.56 -11.82
C ILE A 118 2.97 -6.51 -13.19
N PRO A 119 4.24 -6.05 -13.29
CA PRO A 119 4.96 -6.00 -14.56
C PRO A 119 4.91 -7.33 -15.32
N GLU A 120 4.77 -7.27 -16.64
CA GLU A 120 4.73 -8.47 -17.50
C GLU A 120 6.06 -9.26 -17.48
N ASN A 121 7.16 -8.56 -17.23
CA ASN A 121 8.53 -9.09 -17.31
C ASN A 121 9.12 -9.52 -15.96
N VAL A 122 8.36 -9.52 -14.87
CA VAL A 122 8.91 -9.95 -13.56
C VAL A 122 9.27 -11.44 -13.57
N PRO A 123 10.33 -11.85 -12.86
CA PRO A 123 10.63 -13.26 -12.68
C PRO A 123 9.60 -13.94 -11.78
N SER A 124 9.42 -15.25 -11.97
CA SER A 124 8.65 -16.09 -11.04
C SER A 124 9.22 -16.01 -9.62
N CYS A 125 8.35 -15.93 -8.63
CA CYS A 125 8.72 -15.98 -7.22
C CYS A 125 7.76 -16.81 -6.39
N LYS A 126 8.32 -17.78 -5.66
CA LYS A 126 7.55 -18.71 -4.82
C LYS A 126 7.66 -18.43 -3.33
N ASN A 127 8.71 -17.75 -2.87
CA ASN A 127 9.00 -17.54 -1.46
C ASN A 127 9.65 -16.18 -1.24
N ASN A 128 9.41 -15.58 -0.07
CA ASN A 128 10.01 -14.30 0.34
C ASN A 128 9.70 -13.12 -0.59
N CYS A 129 8.62 -13.23 -1.38
CA CYS A 129 8.12 -12.14 -2.18
C CYS A 129 7.00 -11.39 -1.51
N LEU A 130 7.07 -10.07 -1.59
CA LEU A 130 6.15 -9.16 -0.95
C LEU A 130 5.56 -8.20 -1.97
N PHE A 131 4.25 -7.97 -1.87
CA PHE A 131 3.60 -6.78 -2.39
C PHE A 131 3.55 -5.75 -1.27
N VAL A 132 4.20 -4.61 -1.48
CA VAL A 132 4.44 -3.60 -0.45
C VAL A 132 3.69 -2.33 -0.80
N TRP A 133 2.91 -1.83 0.15
CA TRP A 133 2.30 -0.52 0.09
C TRP A 133 3.04 0.41 1.06
N SER A 134 3.52 1.52 0.54
CA SER A 134 4.12 2.63 1.30
C SER A 134 3.27 3.87 1.15
N TRP A 135 3.10 4.66 2.21
CA TRP A 135 2.32 5.89 2.17
C TRP A 135 2.96 7.00 2.98
N THR A 136 3.19 8.14 2.34
CA THR A 136 3.54 9.40 2.98
C THR A 136 2.28 10.25 3.13
N ALA A 137 1.82 10.44 4.36
CA ALA A 137 0.67 11.29 4.68
C ALA A 137 0.97 12.77 4.42
N VAL A 138 -0.05 13.54 4.05
CA VAL A 138 0.14 14.96 3.73
C VAL A 138 -0.08 15.88 4.92
N THR A 139 -1.11 15.64 5.73
CA THR A 139 -1.45 16.55 6.83
C THR A 139 -0.63 16.31 8.09
N VAL A 140 0.07 15.18 8.18
CA VAL A 140 0.93 14.80 9.31
C VAL A 140 2.24 14.18 8.79
N PRO A 141 3.38 14.32 9.49
CA PRO A 141 4.67 13.78 9.06
C PRO A 141 4.76 12.31 9.45
N GLN A 142 3.96 11.48 8.79
CA GLN A 142 3.88 10.06 9.09
C GLN A 142 4.07 9.27 7.80
N PHE A 143 4.94 8.26 7.91
CA PHE A 143 5.18 7.29 6.86
C PHE A 143 4.62 5.94 7.31
N TYR A 144 3.84 5.30 6.45
CA TYR A 144 3.21 4.01 6.72
C TYR A 144 3.72 2.97 5.74
N GLN A 145 3.77 1.72 6.18
CA GLN A 145 4.07 0.63 5.28
C GLN A 145 3.36 -0.65 5.69
N ASN A 146 2.77 -1.35 4.71
CA ASN A 146 2.30 -2.72 4.90
C ASN A 146 2.85 -3.63 3.81
N CYS A 147 3.06 -4.89 4.16
CA CYS A 147 3.45 -5.93 3.22
C CYS A 147 2.39 -7.03 3.18
N ALA A 148 2.10 -7.56 2.00
CA ALA A 148 1.42 -8.83 1.82
C ALA A 148 2.39 -9.86 1.25
N ASP A 149 2.36 -11.08 1.77
CA ASP A 149 3.09 -12.20 1.19
C ASP A 149 2.45 -12.58 -0.14
N VAL A 150 3.27 -12.72 -1.18
CA VAL A 150 2.80 -13.05 -2.52
C VAL A 150 3.64 -14.16 -3.16
N GLU A 151 2.96 -14.98 -3.95
CA GLU A 151 3.57 -15.84 -4.96
C GLU A 151 3.24 -15.24 -6.32
N ILE A 152 4.27 -15.04 -7.16
CA ILE A 152 4.10 -14.47 -8.49
C ILE A 152 4.54 -15.50 -9.52
N GLU A 153 3.62 -15.94 -10.36
CA GLU A 153 3.92 -16.70 -11.58
C GLU A 153 4.34 -15.71 -12.67
N GLY A 154 5.63 -15.69 -13.02
CA GLY A 154 6.20 -14.78 -14.01
C GLY A 154 7.09 -15.53 -15.00
N LEU A 155 8.16 -14.88 -15.44
CA LEU A 155 9.14 -15.51 -16.34
C LEU A 155 10.06 -16.47 -15.57
N ASP A 156 10.24 -17.68 -16.11
CA ASP A 156 11.19 -18.66 -15.55
C ASP A 156 12.65 -18.29 -15.81
N LYS A 157 12.93 -17.54 -16.89
CA LYS A 157 14.27 -17.06 -17.27
C LYS A 157 14.19 -15.68 -17.90
N GLY A 158 15.18 -14.83 -17.62
CA GLY A 158 15.32 -13.52 -18.27
C GLY A 158 14.36 -12.43 -17.78
N GLY A 159 13.60 -12.69 -16.72
CA GLY A 159 12.79 -11.64 -16.07
C GLY A 159 13.64 -10.64 -15.30
N SER A 160 13.13 -9.42 -15.17
CA SER A 160 13.76 -8.33 -14.43
C SER A 160 12.75 -7.63 -13.53
N LEU A 161 13.25 -7.11 -12.42
CA LEU A 161 12.46 -6.23 -11.55
C LEU A 161 12.71 -4.77 -11.94
N PRO A 162 11.71 -3.88 -11.75
CA PRO A 162 11.89 -2.44 -11.87
C PRO A 162 13.13 -1.94 -11.11
N LYS A 163 13.82 -0.94 -11.65
CA LYS A 163 15.05 -0.42 -11.02
C LYS A 163 14.75 0.63 -9.96
N GLU A 164 13.68 1.38 -10.15
CA GLU A 164 13.23 2.44 -9.28
C GLU A 164 12.76 1.85 -7.94
N SER A 165 13.19 2.47 -6.85
CA SER A 165 12.75 2.10 -5.50
C SER A 165 11.69 3.07 -4.99
N ILE A 166 11.07 2.73 -3.86
CA ILE A 166 10.19 3.64 -3.14
C ILE A 166 10.98 4.85 -2.61
N SER A 167 10.28 5.97 -2.47
CA SER A 167 10.83 7.19 -1.89
C SER A 167 10.76 7.11 -0.37
N ILE A 168 11.89 6.84 0.27
CA ILE A 168 12.07 7.01 1.71
C ILE A 168 12.79 8.32 1.93
N VAL A 169 12.09 9.29 2.52
CA VAL A 169 12.62 10.63 2.78
C VAL A 169 12.69 10.89 4.27
N ASP A 170 13.86 11.32 4.74
CA ASP A 170 14.00 11.94 6.06
C ASP A 170 13.71 13.44 5.90
N ALA A 171 12.43 13.80 6.03
CA ALA A 171 11.99 15.16 5.81
C ALA A 171 12.41 16.05 7.01
N PRO A 172 13.04 17.22 6.76
CA PRO A 172 13.38 18.13 7.85
C PRO A 172 12.11 18.58 8.57
N GLY A 173 12.20 18.74 9.89
CA GLY A 173 11.09 19.27 10.69
C GLY A 173 10.61 20.62 10.15
N TYR A 174 9.30 20.75 9.98
CA TYR A 174 8.66 21.98 9.52
C TYR A 174 8.10 22.78 10.70
N LYS A 175 7.76 24.06 10.46
CA LYS A 175 7.12 24.90 11.49
C LYS A 175 5.82 24.25 11.96
N LYS A 176 5.62 24.20 13.28
CA LYS A 176 4.34 23.84 13.87
C LYS A 176 3.23 24.68 13.20
N ASP A 177 2.12 24.04 12.84
CA ASP A 177 0.92 24.63 12.22
C ASP A 177 0.97 24.92 10.70
N VAL A 178 1.97 24.42 9.96
CA VAL A 178 1.86 24.35 8.50
C VAL A 178 0.97 23.16 8.12
N VAL A 179 -0.24 23.44 7.63
CA VAL A 179 -1.18 22.43 7.12
C VAL A 179 -1.20 22.50 5.61
N VAL A 180 -0.68 21.45 4.96
CA VAL A 180 -0.91 21.24 3.53
C VAL A 180 -2.27 20.54 3.40
N PRO A 181 -3.23 21.05 2.60
CA PRO A 181 -4.60 20.53 2.58
C PRO A 181 -4.73 19.14 1.93
N GLY A 182 -3.64 18.57 1.39
CA GLY A 182 -3.68 17.32 0.65
C GLY A 182 -4.55 17.42 -0.59
N ASP A 183 -5.50 16.49 -0.74
CA ASP A 183 -6.51 16.55 -1.79
C ASP A 183 -7.70 17.48 -1.50
N GLY A 184 -7.71 18.15 -0.35
CA GLY A 184 -8.77 19.06 0.09
C GLY A 184 -9.96 18.37 0.78
N PHE A 185 -9.91 17.05 1.01
CA PHE A 185 -11.00 16.30 1.67
C PHE A 185 -10.68 15.90 3.12
N GLY A 186 -9.45 16.13 3.58
CA GLY A 186 -9.05 15.82 4.96
C GLY A 186 -9.28 14.35 5.31
N GLU A 187 -10.15 14.08 6.27
CA GLU A 187 -10.51 12.71 6.71
C GLU A 187 -11.76 12.14 6.02
N HIS A 188 -12.39 12.91 5.12
CA HIS A 188 -13.56 12.48 4.37
C HIS A 188 -13.18 11.75 3.09
N THR A 189 -14.14 11.01 2.53
CA THR A 189 -14.02 10.36 1.22
C THR A 189 -13.63 11.37 0.15
N GLY A 190 -12.47 11.13 -0.48
CA GLY A 190 -11.95 11.94 -1.56
C GLY A 190 -12.57 11.59 -2.91
N LYS A 191 -11.91 12.07 -3.99
CA LYS A 191 -12.32 11.79 -5.37
C LYS A 191 -11.87 10.42 -5.89
N GLY A 192 -11.11 9.67 -5.09
CA GLY A 192 -10.49 8.41 -5.51
C GLY A 192 -9.27 8.62 -6.42
N PRO A 193 -8.78 7.54 -7.07
CA PRO A 193 -7.57 7.59 -7.88
C PRO A 193 -7.73 8.49 -9.11
N ILE A 194 -6.69 9.29 -9.38
CA ILE A 194 -6.65 10.17 -10.55
C ILE A 194 -6.56 9.29 -11.82
N SER A 195 -7.46 9.48 -12.78
CA SER A 195 -7.57 8.60 -13.96
C SER A 195 -6.29 8.50 -14.80
N SER A 196 -5.50 9.58 -14.86
CA SER A 196 -4.20 9.56 -15.55
C SER A 196 -3.17 8.70 -14.82
N GLU A 197 -3.18 8.67 -13.48
CA GLU A 197 -2.32 7.81 -12.66
C GLU A 197 -2.77 6.35 -12.74
N VAL A 198 -4.08 6.08 -12.74
CA VAL A 198 -4.62 4.74 -13.04
C VAL A 198 -4.07 4.24 -14.37
N SER A 199 -4.17 5.08 -15.40
CA SER A 199 -3.66 4.73 -16.73
C SER A 199 -2.14 4.55 -16.77
N GLN A 200 -1.37 5.22 -15.91
CA GLN A 200 0.08 5.03 -15.81
C GLN A 200 0.42 3.71 -15.10
N ASN A 201 -0.24 3.42 -13.99
CA ASN A 201 -0.04 2.20 -13.20
C ASN A 201 -0.48 0.93 -13.95
N LEU A 202 -1.36 1.06 -14.95
CA LEU A 202 -1.80 -0.05 -15.80
C LEU A 202 -0.99 -0.24 -17.09
N ARG A 203 -0.23 0.78 -17.54
CA ARG A 203 0.56 0.72 -18.78
C ARG A 203 2.00 0.26 -18.56
N GLY A 204 2.37 -0.13 -17.35
CA GLY A 204 3.72 -0.60 -17.09
C GLY A 204 4.77 0.51 -17.10
N LYS A 205 4.43 1.71 -16.57
CA LYS A 205 5.37 2.85 -16.49
C LYS A 205 6.72 2.49 -15.86
N TRP A 206 6.74 1.50 -14.99
CA TRP A 206 7.88 1.08 -14.19
C TRP A 206 8.47 -0.27 -14.63
N GLU A 207 8.05 -0.84 -15.78
CA GLU A 207 8.55 -2.13 -16.29
C GLU A 207 9.98 -2.07 -16.84
#